data_AF-A0A3L7RJU1-F1
#
_entry.id   AF-A0A3L7RJU1-F1
#
_cell.length_a   1.000
_cell.length_b   1.000
_cell.length_c   1.000
_cell.angle_alpha   90.00
_cell.angle_beta   90.00
_cell.angle_gamma   90.00
#
_symmetry.space_group_name_H-M   'P 1'
#
loop_
_entity.id
_entity.type
_entity.pdbx_description
1 polymer ?
#
loop_
_entity_poly.entity_id
_entity_poly.type
_entity_poly.pdbx_seq_one_letter_code
_entity_poly.pdbx_strand_id
1 'polypeptide(L)' 'MLNSVIRFALRYRMLVLVISMALMVYGSYLATQMPIDVFPDLDRPRVIIITECPGLATEEVETLVTQP' A
#
# COMPACT_ATOMS: atom_id res chain seq x y z
N MET A 1 28.63 -1.54 -21.58
CA MET A 1 28.20 -1.96 -20.23
C MET A 1 27.32 -3.21 -20.26
N LEU A 2 26.24 -3.23 -21.04
CA LEU A 2 25.35 -4.40 -21.19
C LEU A 2 26.09 -5.70 -21.56
N ASN A 3 27.02 -5.64 -22.52
CA ASN A 3 27.83 -6.80 -22.91
C ASN A 3 28.67 -7.38 -21.76
N SER A 4 29.08 -6.57 -20.78
CA SER A 4 29.77 -7.10 -19.60
C SER A 4 28.82 -7.84 -18.66
N VAL A 5 27.59 -7.36 -18.49
CA VAL A 5 26.57 -8.04 -17.68
C VAL A 5 26.19 -9.38 -18.32
N ILE A 6 25.99 -9.40 -19.65
CA ILE A 6 25.67 -10.64 -20.37
C ILE A 6 26.82 -11.64 -20.26
N ARG A 7 28.09 -11.20 -20.46
CA ARG A 7 29.25 -12.09 -20.30
C ARG A 7 29.41 -12.61 -18.88
N PHE A 8 29.12 -11.79 -17.87
CA PHE A 8 29.13 -12.21 -16.47
C PHE A 8 28.04 -13.27 -16.21
N ALA A 9 26.83 -13.03 -16.70
CA ALA A 9 25.71 -13.96 -16.56
C ALA A 9 26.00 -15.31 -17.25
N LEU A 10 26.59 -15.29 -18.45
CA LEU A 10 26.99 -16.50 -19.17
C LEU A 10 28.15 -17.24 -18.50
N ARG A 11 29.11 -16.50 -17.92
CA ARG A 11 30.25 -17.10 -17.19
C ARG A 11 29.80 -17.83 -15.92
N TYR A 12 28.85 -17.25 -15.18
CA TYR A 12 28.31 -17.83 -13.95
C TYR A 12 26.89 -18.36 -14.13
N ARG A 13 26.62 -19.02 -15.27
CA ARG A 13 25.28 -19.48 -15.66
C ARG A 13 24.56 -20.30 -14.58
N MET A 14 25.28 -21.15 -13.85
CA MET A 14 24.70 -21.99 -12.80
C MET A 14 24.23 -21.16 -11.61
N LEU A 15 25.04 -20.17 -11.20
CA LEU A 15 24.69 -19.25 -10.12
C LEU A 15 23.48 -18.40 -10.50
N VAL A 16 23.43 -17.89 -11.73
CA VAL A 16 22.28 -17.15 -12.24
C VAL A 16 21.02 -18.00 -12.22
N LEU A 17 21.08 -19.24 -12.71
CA LEU A 17 19.93 -20.16 -12.71
C LEU A 17 19.42 -20.47 -11.30
N VAL A 18 20.32 -20.71 -10.34
CA VAL A 18 19.94 -20.97 -8.95
C VAL A 18 19.26 -19.75 -8.33
N ILE A 19 19.82 -18.55 -8.53
CA ILE A 19 19.22 -17.31 -8.03
C ILE A 19 17.85 -17.07 -8.68
N SER A 20 17.73 -17.25 -10.00
CA SER A 20 16.44 -17.12 -10.70
C SER A 20 15.41 -18.10 -10.17
N MET A 21 15.78 -19.35 -9.91
CA MET A 21 14.87 -20.35 -9.37
C MET A 21 14.46 -20.03 -7.93
N ALA A 22 15.40 -19.60 -7.09
CA ALA A 22 15.11 -19.17 -5.72
C ALA A 22 14.16 -17.95 -5.70
N LEU A 23 14.39 -16.96 -6.58
CA LEU A 23 13.50 -15.81 -6.75
C LEU A 23 12.11 -16.22 -7.21
N MET A 24 12.01 -17.18 -8.13
CA MET A 24 10.73 -17.67 -8.63
C MET A 24 9.92 -18.34 -7.51
N VAL A 25 10.54 -19.25 -6.75
CA VAL A 25 9.90 -19.92 -5.61
C VAL A 25 9.47 -18.92 -4.55
N TYR A 26 10.36 -18.01 -4.16
CA TYR A 26 10.07 -16.99 -3.16
C TYR A 26 8.97 -16.03 -3.61
N GLY A 27 9.02 -15.57 -4.86
CA GLY A 27 8.01 -14.71 -5.45
C GLY A 27 6.63 -15.39 -5.50
N SER A 28 6.58 -16.66 -5.90
CA SER A 28 5.33 -17.44 -5.88
C SER A 28 4.79 -17.62 -4.47
N TYR A 29 5.64 -17.94 -3.49
CA TYR A 29 5.23 -18.04 -2.09
C TYR A 29 4.65 -16.71 -1.56
N LEU A 30 5.28 -15.59 -1.89
CA LEU A 30 4.80 -14.27 -1.48
C LEU A 30 3.48 -13.91 -2.16
N ALA A 31 3.33 -14.24 -3.45
CA ALA A 31 2.09 -14.03 -4.19
C ALA A 31 0.90 -14.79 -3.55
N THR A 32 1.13 -15.98 -2.99
CA THR A 32 0.07 -16.75 -2.30
C THR A 32 -0.33 -16.19 -0.94
N GLN A 33 0.51 -15.37 -0.32
CA GLN A 33 0.24 -14.75 0.99
C GLN A 33 -0.25 -13.30 0.88
N MET A 34 -0.18 -12.71 -0.31
CA MET A 34 -0.59 -11.34 -0.51
C MET A 34 -2.09 -11.22 -0.24
N PRO A 35 -2.52 -10.27 0.63
CA PRO A 35 -3.94 -10.06 0.88
C PRO A 35 -4.62 -9.63 -0.42
N ILE A 36 -5.75 -10.26 -0.72
CA ILE A 36 -6.56 -9.94 -1.89
C ILE A 36 -7.71 -9.08 -1.41
N ASP A 37 -7.68 -7.80 -1.76
CA ASP A 37 -8.78 -6.88 -1.51
C ASP A 37 -9.63 -6.73 -2.77
N VAL A 38 -10.96 -6.75 -2.59
CA VAL A 38 -11.92 -6.63 -3.69
C VAL A 38 -11.93 -5.21 -4.25
N PHE A 39 -11.68 -4.22 -3.39
CA PHE A 39 -11.62 -2.81 -3.74
C PHE A 39 -10.31 -2.22 -3.23
N PRO A 40 -9.68 -1.31 -3.99
CA PRO A 40 -8.60 -0.50 -3.45
C PRO A 40 -9.15 0.39 -2.33
N ASP A 41 -8.27 0.91 -1.47
CA ASP A 41 -8.66 1.92 -0.50
C ASP A 41 -9.19 3.16 -1.25
N LEU A 42 -10.50 3.42 -1.10
CA LEU A 42 -11.21 4.54 -1.71
C LEU A 42 -11.42 5.68 -0.72
N ASP A 43 -11.04 5.49 0.54
CA ASP A 43 -11.26 6.49 1.57
C ASP A 43 -10.25 7.62 1.39
N ARG A 44 -10.79 8.83 1.16
CA ARG A 44 -9.96 10.03 1.23
C ARG A 44 -9.64 10.29 2.70
N PRO A 45 -8.39 10.63 3.07
CA PRO A 45 -8.06 10.93 4.45
C PRO A 45 -8.94 12.08 4.95
N ARG A 46 -9.83 11.77 5.90
CA ARG A 46 -10.78 12.71 6.49
C ARG A 46 -10.61 12.69 8.00
N VAL A 47 -10.58 13.88 8.59
CA VAL A 47 -10.72 14.06 10.03
C VAL A 47 -12.18 14.42 10.31
N ILE A 48 -12.86 13.61 11.12
CA ILE A 48 -14.24 13.87 11.55
C ILE A 48 -14.18 14.40 12.98
N ILE A 49 -14.71 15.61 13.18
CA ILE A 49 -14.86 16.23 14.50
C ILE A 49 -16.34 16.16 14.85
N ILE A 50 -16.67 15.50 15.96
CA ILE A 50 -18.04 15.38 16.47
C ILE A 50 -18.09 16.09 17.81
N THR A 51 -19.01 17.04 17.96
CA THR A 51 -19.19 17.81 19.20
C THR A 51 -20.65 17.71 19.62
N GLU A 52 -20.90 17.08 20.78
CA GLU A 52 -22.24 16.98 21.35
C GLU A 52 -22.61 18.28 22.08
N CYS A 53 -23.76 18.86 21.74
CA CYS A 53 -24.22 20.15 22.25
C CYS A 53 -25.64 20.05 22.83
N PRO A 54 -25.85 19.31 23.93
CA PRO A 54 -27.17 19.13 24.51
C PRO A 54 -27.73 20.45 25.05
N GLY A 55 -28.96 20.79 24.66
CA GLY A 55 -29.66 21.98 25.14
C GLY A 55 -29.43 23.25 24.33
N LEU A 56 -28.53 23.24 23.34
CA LEU A 56 -28.44 24.31 22.34
C LEU A 56 -29.47 24.09 21.23
N ALA A 57 -30.09 25.17 20.77
CA ALA A 57 -30.90 25.15 19.56
C ALA A 57 -30.01 24.97 18.32
N THR A 58 -30.60 24.49 17.23
CA THR A 58 -29.86 24.20 15.98
C THR A 58 -29.06 25.40 15.46
N GLU A 59 -29.62 26.61 15.57
CA GLU A 59 -28.97 27.86 15.14
C GLU A 59 -27.76 28.21 16.01
N GLU A 60 -27.84 27.92 17.32
CA GLU A 60 -26.74 28.14 18.26
C GLU A 60 -25.59 27.16 18.02
N VAL A 61 -25.89 25.91 17.66
CA VAL A 61 -24.85 24.91 17.30
C VAL A 61 -24.13 25.28 16.01
N GLU A 62 -24.85 25.83 15.02
CA GLU A 62 -24.22 26.32 13.79
C GLU A 62 -23.27 27.48 14.09
N THR A 63 -23.74 28.50 14.82
CA THR A 63 -23.02 29.77 15.00
C THR A 63 -21.93 29.72 16.07
N LEU A 64 -22.11 28.93 17.13
CA LEU A 64 -21.17 28.90 18.27
C LEU A 64 -20.15 27.76 18.19
N VAL A 65 -20.44 26.72 17.41
CA VAL A 65 -19.65 25.47 17.41
C VAL A 65 -19.16 25.11 16.01
N THR A 66 -20.02 25.18 14.99
CA THR A 66 -19.68 24.73 13.63
C THR A 66 -18.97 25.81 12.81
N GLN A 67 -19.48 27.04 12.87
CA GLN A 67 -18.92 28.23 12.23
C GLN A 67 -18.44 29.20 13.32
N PRO A 68 -17.27 28.96 13.94
CA PRO A 68 -16.71 29.88 14.92
C PRO A 68 -16.34 31.24 14.29
#